data_AF-A9L1Q8-F1
#
_entry.id   AF-A9L1Q8-F1
#
_cell.length_a   1.000
_cell.length_b   1.000
_cell.length_c   1.000
_cell.angle_alpha   90.00
_cell.angle_beta   90.00
_cell.angle_gamma   90.00
#
_symmetry.space_group_name_H-M   'P 1'
#
loop_
_entity.id
_entity.type
_entity.pdbx_description
1 polymer ?
#
loop_
_entity_poly.entity_id
_entity_poly.type
_entity_poly.pdbx_seq_one_letter_code
_entity_poly.pdbx_strand_id
1 'polypeptide(L)'
;MEEKIFFNKDNISVSNSRFIVSGQTYAMSNVTSVKSGETPGSQTGTIVLIVIALAFFAGGAFMKFLGCALFIFALYLATKVKNTYTVILNTSAGENKALSSQDKGYVESIIRALNDAIVSRG
;
A
#
# COMPACT_ATOMS: atom_id res chain seq x y z
N MET A 1 9.67 28.72 18.43
CA MET A 1 9.83 27.27 18.62
C MET A 1 10.49 26.71 17.38
N GLU A 2 11.60 26.01 17.51
CA GLU A 2 12.31 25.40 16.38
C GLU A 2 11.48 24.25 15.78
N GLU A 3 11.30 24.24 14.47
CA GLU A 3 10.67 23.11 13.78
C GLU A 3 11.63 21.92 13.79
N LYS A 4 11.32 20.90 14.59
CA LYS A 4 12.06 19.63 14.56
C LYS A 4 11.58 18.78 13.38
N ILE A 5 12.50 18.43 12.50
CA ILE A 5 12.27 17.54 11.36
C ILE A 5 12.60 16.13 11.79
N PHE A 6 11.61 15.24 11.73
CA PHE A 6 11.75 13.83 12.11
C PHE A 6 12.08 12.95 10.90
N PHE A 7 11.65 13.36 9.70
CA PHE A 7 11.91 12.62 8.47
C PHE A 7 11.94 13.57 7.28
N ASN A 8 12.94 13.45 6.42
CA ASN A 8 13.00 14.19 5.17
C ASN A 8 13.67 13.30 4.11
N LYS A 9 12.89 12.82 3.14
CA LYS A 9 13.40 12.01 2.04
C LYS A 9 12.46 12.06 0.83
N ASP A 10 13.03 12.24 -0.37
CA ASP A 10 12.39 12.02 -1.68
C ASP A 10 10.91 12.48 -1.78
N ASN A 11 10.64 13.78 -1.52
CA ASN A 11 9.30 14.42 -1.49
C ASN A 11 8.40 14.14 -0.28
N ILE A 12 8.94 13.57 0.80
CA ILE A 12 8.24 13.40 2.07
C ILE A 12 8.99 14.12 3.18
N SER A 13 8.32 15.06 3.85
CA SER A 13 8.86 15.79 4.99
C SER A 13 7.89 15.68 6.17
N VAL A 14 8.34 15.06 7.25
CA VAL A 14 7.63 14.97 8.52
C VAL A 14 8.31 15.91 9.50
N SER A 15 7.59 16.92 9.95
CA SER A 15 8.00 17.83 11.02
C SER A 15 6.96 17.84 12.13
N ASN A 16 7.26 18.51 13.25
CA ASN A 16 6.32 18.66 14.36
C ASN A 16 5.05 19.46 13.95
N SER A 17 5.16 20.41 13.02
CA SER A 17 4.05 21.28 12.61
C SER A 17 3.30 20.78 11.38
N ARG A 18 4.00 20.14 10.43
CA ARG A 18 3.47 19.75 9.12
C ARG A 18 4.04 18.44 8.61
N PHE A 19 3.17 17.67 7.97
CA PHE A 19 3.53 16.50 7.19
C PHE A 19 3.25 16.79 5.71
N ILE A 20 4.29 16.80 4.90
CA ILE A 20 4.22 17.03 3.46
C ILE A 20 4.52 15.71 2.77
N VAL A 21 3.61 15.25 1.91
CA VAL A 21 3.79 14.02 1.14
C VAL A 21 3.22 14.18 -0.26
N SER A 22 4.03 13.91 -1.29
CA SER A 22 3.60 13.95 -2.71
C SER A 22 2.82 15.22 -3.09
N GLY A 23 3.22 16.38 -2.56
CA GLY A 23 2.58 17.68 -2.83
C GLY A 23 1.36 18.02 -1.96
N GLN A 24 0.91 17.12 -1.08
CA GLN A 24 -0.15 17.39 -0.10
C GLN A 24 0.47 17.75 1.25
N THR A 25 -0.02 18.83 1.86
CA THR A 25 0.42 19.28 3.19
C THR A 25 -0.68 19.03 4.21
N TYR A 26 -0.35 18.28 5.24
CA TYR A 26 -1.21 18.00 6.38
C TYR A 26 -0.67 18.74 7.60
N ALA A 27 -1.52 19.53 8.24
CA ALA A 27 -1.19 20.17 9.50
C ALA A 27 -1.18 19.11 10.61
N MET A 28 -0.04 18.92 11.27
CA MET A 28 0.09 17.94 12.36
C MET A 28 -0.83 18.28 13.53
N SER A 29 -1.24 19.55 13.67
CA SER A 29 -2.24 20.01 14.64
C SER A 29 -3.56 19.23 14.58
N ASN A 30 -3.96 18.82 13.37
CA ASN A 30 -5.22 18.13 13.12
C ASN A 30 -5.09 16.61 13.13
N VAL A 31 -3.87 16.07 13.06
CA VAL A 31 -3.61 14.63 13.07
C VAL A 31 -3.64 14.13 14.51
N THR A 32 -4.53 13.17 14.79
CA THR A 32 -4.71 12.59 16.13
C THR A 32 -4.10 11.20 16.26
N SER A 33 -4.11 10.42 15.19
CA SER A 33 -3.46 9.11 15.15
C SER A 33 -3.07 8.73 13.72
N VAL A 34 -2.14 7.80 13.59
CA VAL A 34 -1.69 7.25 12.31
C VAL A 34 -1.81 5.73 12.33
N LYS A 35 -2.27 5.15 11.24
CA LYS A 35 -2.41 3.70 11.09
C LYS A 35 -1.89 3.24 9.73
N SER A 36 -1.37 2.00 9.70
CA SER A 36 -1.04 1.32 8.44
C SER A 36 -2.28 0.63 7.91
N GLY A 37 -2.70 0.94 6.69
CA GLY A 37 -3.66 0.17 5.94
C GLY A 37 -2.93 -0.78 5.00
N GLU A 38 -3.21 -2.07 5.08
CA GLU A 38 -2.77 -3.04 4.08
C GLU A 38 -3.92 -3.33 3.13
N THR A 39 -3.76 -2.94 1.86
CA THR A 39 -4.69 -3.36 0.82
C THR A 39 -4.07 -4.56 0.13
N PRO A 40 -4.59 -5.78 0.34
CA PRO A 40 -4.11 -6.94 -0.38
C PRO A 40 -4.34 -6.71 -1.87
N GLY A 41 -3.31 -6.97 -2.70
CA GLY A 41 -3.48 -6.89 -4.15
C GLY A 41 -4.59 -7.87 -4.57
N SER A 42 -5.47 -7.45 -5.48
CA SER A 42 -6.62 -8.25 -5.88
C SER A 42 -6.19 -9.52 -6.61
N GLN A 43 -6.06 -10.62 -5.86
CA GLN A 43 -5.80 -11.95 -6.40
C GLN A 43 -7.01 -12.50 -7.18
N THR A 44 -8.16 -11.82 -7.13
CA THR A 44 -9.40 -12.19 -7.83
C THR A 44 -9.18 -12.48 -9.31
N GLY A 45 -8.38 -11.67 -10.01
CA GLY A 45 -8.07 -11.90 -11.42
C GLY A 45 -7.29 -13.19 -11.68
N THR A 46 -6.38 -13.54 -10.75
CA THR A 46 -5.59 -14.78 -10.82
C THR A 46 -6.46 -16.01 -10.55
N ILE A 47 -7.32 -15.94 -9.52
CA ILE A 47 -8.22 -17.03 -9.13
C ILE A 47 -9.21 -17.34 -10.27
N VAL A 48 -9.79 -16.31 -10.89
CA VAL A 48 -10.68 -16.48 -12.06
C VAL A 48 -9.93 -17.14 -13.22
N LEU A 49 -8.69 -16.73 -13.50
CA LEU A 49 -7.87 -17.35 -14.55
C LEU A 49 -7.59 -18.83 -14.29
N ILE A 50 -7.31 -19.19 -13.03
CA ILE A 50 -7.07 -20.59 -12.64
C ILE A 50 -8.33 -21.44 -12.84
N VAL A 51 -9.50 -20.92 -12.46
CA VAL A 51 -10.78 -21.62 -12.66
C VAL A 51 -11.07 -21.82 -14.15
N ILE A 52 -10.80 -20.80 -14.99
CA ILE A 52 -10.92 -20.92 -16.44
C ILE A 52 -9.94 -21.96 -16.99
N ALA A 53 -8.67 -21.93 -16.56
CA ALA A 53 -7.67 -22.92 -16.99
C ALA A 53 -8.09 -24.36 -16.63
N LEU A 54 -8.68 -24.55 -15.44
CA LEU A 54 -9.18 -25.86 -15.00
C LEU A 54 -10.38 -26.32 -15.82
N ALA A 55 -11.27 -25.42 -16.24
CA ALA A 55 -12.40 -25.75 -17.12
C ALA A 55 -11.92 -26.23 -18.51
N PHE A 56 -10.82 -25.67 -19.02
CA PHE A 56 -10.22 -26.08 -20.31
C PHE A 56 -9.59 -27.48 -20.26
N PHE A 57 -9.24 -27.99 -19.07
CA PHE A 57 -8.71 -29.35 -18.90
C PHE A 57 -9.75 -30.45 -19.19
N ALA A 58 -11.05 -30.13 -19.13
CA ALA A 58 -12.14 -31.05 -19.48
C ALA A 58 -12.30 -31.25 -21.00
N GLY A 59 -11.61 -30.46 -21.83
CA GLY A 59 -11.68 -30.53 -23.29
C GLY A 59 -10.75 -31.56 -23.95
N GLY A 60 -10.67 -31.50 -25.29
CA GLY A 60 -9.80 -32.36 -26.10
C GLY A 60 -8.29 -32.09 -25.91
N ALA A 61 -7.43 -32.91 -26.53
CA ALA A 61 -5.97 -32.85 -26.36
C ALA A 61 -5.37 -31.45 -26.63
N PHE A 62 -5.87 -30.73 -27.64
CA PHE A 62 -5.45 -29.36 -27.94
C PHE A 62 -5.84 -28.35 -26.83
N MET A 63 -7.02 -28.49 -26.23
CA MET A 63 -7.46 -27.63 -25.13
C MET A 63 -6.65 -27.87 -23.85
N LYS A 64 -6.18 -29.10 -23.60
CA LYS A 64 -5.31 -29.40 -22.45
C LYS A 64 -3.96 -28.70 -22.54
N PHE A 65 -3.35 -28.66 -23.72
CA PHE A 65 -2.12 -27.88 -23.95
C PHE A 65 -2.35 -26.38 -23.72
N LEU A 66 -3.47 -25.85 -24.22
CA LEU A 66 -3.82 -24.45 -24.03
C LEU A 66 -4.10 -24.10 -22.55
N GLY A 67 -4.82 -24.97 -21.84
CA GLY A 67 -5.07 -24.84 -20.41
C GLY A 67 -3.80 -24.89 -19.57
N CYS A 68 -2.83 -25.74 -19.94
CA CYS A 68 -1.53 -25.82 -19.27
C CYS A 68 -0.71 -24.53 -19.46
N ALA A 69 -0.67 -23.98 -20.67
CA ALA A 69 -0.02 -22.69 -20.94
C ALA A 69 -0.67 -21.53 -20.15
N LEU A 70 -2.01 -21.53 -20.08
CA LEU A 70 -2.78 -20.51 -19.36
C LEU A 70 -2.60 -20.61 -17.85
N PHE A 71 -2.44 -21.83 -17.31
CA PHE A 71 -2.16 -22.08 -15.90
C PHE A 71 -0.77 -21.57 -15.50
N ILE A 72 0.26 -21.80 -16.32
CA ILE A 72 1.62 -21.27 -16.09
C ILE A 72 1.60 -19.73 -16.12
N PHE A 73 0.85 -19.14 -17.05
CA PHE A 73 0.69 -17.69 -17.15
C PHE A 73 -0.05 -17.10 -15.92
N ALA A 74 -1.08 -17.79 -15.42
CA ALA A 74 -1.78 -17.41 -14.19
C ALA A 74 -0.86 -17.45 -12.97
N LEU A 75 -0.05 -18.50 -12.83
CA LEU A 75 0.98 -18.61 -11.78
C LEU A 75 1.99 -17.48 -11.85
N TYR A 76 2.45 -17.12 -13.04
CA TYR A 76 3.36 -15.98 -13.22
C TYR A 76 2.71 -14.66 -12.79
N LEU A 77 1.44 -14.41 -13.15
CA LEU A 77 0.70 -13.23 -12.69
C LEU A 77 0.50 -13.23 -11.17
N ALA A 78 0.26 -14.40 -10.56
CA ALA A 78 0.12 -14.54 -9.11
C ALA A 78 1.35 -14.01 -8.37
N THR A 79 2.55 -14.28 -8.88
CA THR A 79 3.81 -13.79 -8.26
C THR A 79 4.00 -12.27 -8.35
N LYS A 80 3.26 -11.59 -9.24
CA LYS A 80 3.31 -10.13 -9.39
C LYS A 80 2.27 -9.38 -8.57
N VAL A 81 1.36 -10.08 -7.88
CA VAL A 81 0.38 -9.43 -7.00
C VAL A 81 1.11 -8.94 -5.75
N LYS A 82 1.51 -7.66 -5.76
CA LYS A 82 2.15 -7.01 -4.62
C LYS A 82 1.10 -6.32 -3.76
N ASN A 83 1.21 -6.47 -2.44
CA ASN A 83 0.38 -5.76 -1.48
C ASN A 83 0.72 -4.27 -1.53
N THR A 84 -0.31 -3.43 -1.42
CA THR A 84 -0.13 -1.98 -1.35
C THR A 84 -0.32 -1.53 0.09
N TYR A 85 0.75 -0.99 0.67
CA TYR A 85 0.76 -0.43 2.02
C TYR A 85 0.39 1.05 1.97
N THR A 86 -0.61 1.42 2.75
CA THR A 86 -1.18 2.78 2.78
C THR A 86 -0.96 3.39 4.16
N VAL A 87 -0.48 4.62 4.23
CA VAL A 87 -0.49 5.43 5.45
C VAL A 87 -1.84 6.12 5.54
N ILE A 88 -2.59 5.82 6.60
CA ILE A 88 -3.87 6.47 6.88
C ILE A 88 -3.69 7.37 8.09
N LEU A 89 -3.98 8.66 7.91
CA LEU A 89 -3.98 9.66 8.96
C LEU A 89 -5.41 9.82 9.45
N ASN A 90 -5.60 9.66 10.76
CA ASN A 90 -6.85 10.06 11.39
C ASN A 90 -6.70 11.52 11.81
N THR A 91 -7.61 12.35 11.32
CA THR A 91 -7.69 13.75 11.67
C THR A 91 -9.01 14.05 12.36
N SER A 92 -9.10 15.21 13.01
CA SER A 92 -10.36 15.73 13.56
C SER A 92 -11.48 15.87 12.52
N ALA A 93 -11.15 15.92 11.22
CA ALA A 93 -12.12 15.96 10.13
C ALA A 93 -12.49 14.57 9.55
N GLY A 94 -11.80 13.50 9.98
CA GLY A 94 -11.99 12.14 9.48
C GLY A 94 -10.69 11.43 9.07
N GLU A 95 -10.82 10.25 8.48
CA GLU A 95 -9.70 9.44 8.01
C GLU A 95 -9.27 9.86 6.59
N ASN A 96 -7.97 10.10 6.38
CA ASN A 96 -7.42 10.45 5.08
C ASN A 96 -6.24 9.55 4.72
N LYS A 97 -6.21 9.04 3.47
CA LYS A 97 -5.13 8.22 2.93
C LYS A 97 -4.03 9.14 2.40
N ALA A 98 -2.95 9.28 3.16
CA ALA A 98 -1.92 10.27 2.85
C ALA A 98 -0.83 9.75 1.92
N LEU A 99 -0.54 8.45 1.95
CA LEU A 99 0.46 7.83 1.07
C LEU A 99 0.09 6.39 0.80
N SER A 100 0.35 5.91 -0.42
CA SER A 100 0.31 4.49 -0.76
C SER A 100 1.63 4.10 -1.42
N SER A 101 2.27 3.04 -0.94
CA SER A 101 3.50 2.49 -1.49
C SER A 101 3.51 0.96 -1.43
N GLN A 102 4.23 0.32 -2.34
CA GLN A 102 4.44 -1.13 -2.32
C GLN A 102 5.58 -1.56 -1.38
N ASP A 103 6.32 -0.59 -0.84
CA ASP A 103 7.40 -0.85 0.11
C ASP A 103 6.90 -0.72 1.55
N LYS A 104 6.79 -1.87 2.22
CA LYS A 104 6.39 -1.96 3.63
C LYS A 104 7.37 -1.22 4.55
N GLY A 105 8.67 -1.37 4.33
CA GLY A 105 9.70 -0.76 5.17
C GLY A 105 9.70 0.76 5.07
N TYR A 106 9.45 1.28 3.87
CA TYR A 106 9.28 2.72 3.64
C TYR A 106 8.06 3.27 4.39
N VAL A 107 6.90 2.61 4.26
CA VAL A 107 5.67 3.01 4.95
C VAL A 107 5.82 2.94 6.47
N GLU A 108 6.45 1.89 7.00
CA GLU A 108 6.67 1.73 8.43
C GLU A 108 7.59 2.82 9.00
N SER A 109 8.65 3.18 8.26
CA SER A 109 9.56 4.26 8.65
C SER A 109 8.83 5.61 8.78
N ILE A 110 7.91 5.90 7.83
CA ILE A 110 7.09 7.11 7.85
C ILE A 110 6.11 7.10 9.02
N ILE A 111 5.46 5.95 9.30
CA ILE A 111 4.54 5.82 10.42
C ILE A 111 5.25 6.07 11.75
N ARG A 112 6.47 5.53 11.92
CA ARG A 112 7.29 5.78 13.12
C ARG A 112 7.60 7.27 13.27
N ALA A 113 8.08 7.91 12.20
CA ALA A 113 8.36 9.35 12.23
C ALA A 113 7.12 10.21 12.54
N LEU A 114 5.95 9.83 12.03
CA LEU A 114 4.69 10.50 12.33
C LEU A 114 4.27 10.31 13.80
N ASN A 115 4.43 9.11 14.35
CA ASN A 115 4.18 8.86 15.76
C ASN A 115 5.12 9.67 16.66
N ASP A 116 6.42 9.71 16.35
CA ASP A 116 7.40 10.51 17.08
C ASP A 116 7.05 12.00 17.04
N ALA A 117 6.59 12.49 15.88
CA ALA A 117 6.14 13.87 15.74
C ALA A 117 4.90 14.16 16.62
N ILE A 118 3.91 13.25 16.67
CA ILE A 118 2.72 13.38 17.53
C ILE A 118 3.11 13.40 19.01
N VAL A 119 4.00 12.50 19.44
CA VAL A 119 4.49 12.45 20.83
C VAL A 119 5.29 13.70 21.19
N SER A 120 6.10 14.24 20.28
CA SER A 120 6.86 15.46 20.53
C SER A 120 6.03 16.74 20.65
N ARG A 121 4.78 16.67 20.19
CA ARG A 121 3.81 17.77 20.25
C ARG A 121 3.01 17.75 21.57
N GLY A 122 2.68 16.55 22.05
CA GLY A 122 1.91 16.33 23.28
C GLY A 122 2.76 16.47 24.53
#